data_AF-A0A4W6EHB8-F1
#
_entry.id   AF-A0A4W6EHB8-F1
#
_cell.length_a   1.000
_cell.length_b   1.000
_cell.length_c   1.000
_cell.angle_alpha   90.00
_cell.angle_beta   90.00
_cell.angle_gamma   90.00
#
_symmetry.space_group_name_H-M   'P 1'
#
loop_
_entity.id
_entity.type
_entity.pdbx_description
1 polymer ?
#
loop_
_entity_poly.entity_id
_entity_poly.type
_entity_poly.pdbx_seq_one_letter_code
_entity_poly.pdbx_strand_id
1 'polypeptide(L)'
;MNSDSLYYSLELVAGSGYTLNIEQRAALQTSLVILRKNYKFQRVLYWGKILGLKEDYFIAQGRGEDEMNDKKNLYSFNCMDWFLLPPATDSMIDEVSRAAKGRFTGDPSYVYEHLEIRRQGEGDEAEEEEVVTKVNEESRLAVTVHQIDEEVSVVPRGAFIKSPHGLVQVNRSFGGLSHSEAGKLDNFLHFSKPKNLKKKSILEMGDFESIY
;
A
#
# COMPACT_ATOMS: atom_id res chain seq x y z
N MET A 1 5.12 -4.36 7.72
CA MET A 1 5.93 -5.12 8.70
C MET A 1 6.61 -6.29 8.03
N ASN A 2 7.92 -6.48 8.16
CA ASN A 2 8.63 -7.57 7.48
C ASN A 2 8.22 -8.96 8.03
N SER A 3 8.19 -10.00 7.19
CA SER A 3 7.91 -11.38 7.61
C SER A 3 8.81 -11.82 8.78
N ASP A 4 10.09 -11.49 8.68
CA ASP A 4 11.12 -11.97 9.60
C ASP A 4 11.04 -11.30 10.98
N SER A 5 10.48 -10.08 11.04
CA SER A 5 10.33 -9.29 12.28
C SER A 5 8.87 -9.11 12.69
N LEU A 6 7.94 -9.85 12.07
CA LEU A 6 6.50 -9.64 12.21
C LEU A 6 6.05 -9.75 13.67
N TYR A 7 6.59 -10.74 14.39
CA TYR A 7 6.24 -11.01 15.79
C TYR A 7 6.44 -9.77 16.68
N TYR A 8 7.66 -9.23 16.70
CA TYR A 8 7.99 -8.03 17.47
C TYR A 8 7.27 -6.78 16.96
N SER A 9 7.13 -6.65 15.63
CA SER A 9 6.49 -5.47 15.03
C SER A 9 5.01 -5.35 15.44
N LEU A 10 4.31 -6.47 15.57
CA LEU A 10 2.91 -6.49 16.01
C LEU A 10 2.75 -6.09 17.49
N GLU A 11 3.72 -6.41 18.33
CA GLU A 11 3.71 -6.01 19.75
C GLU A 11 3.91 -4.51 19.91
N LEU A 12 4.80 -3.91 19.11
CA LEU A 12 5.05 -2.47 19.14
C LEU A 12 3.82 -1.64 18.79
N VAL A 13 2.93 -2.16 17.94
CA VAL A 13 1.70 -1.45 17.54
C VAL A 13 0.46 -1.91 18.33
N ALA A 14 0.59 -2.88 19.23
CA ALA A 14 -0.55 -3.44 19.95
C ALA A 14 -1.32 -2.41 20.79
N GLY A 15 -0.63 -1.34 21.24
CA GLY A 15 -1.24 -0.22 21.95
C GLY A 15 -2.28 0.56 21.15
N SER A 16 -2.32 0.41 19.81
CA SER A 16 -3.33 1.03 18.94
C SER A 16 -4.70 0.32 18.97
N GLY A 17 -4.80 -0.84 19.62
CA GLY A 17 -6.04 -1.63 19.70
C GLY A 17 -6.31 -2.51 18.47
N TYR A 18 -5.56 -2.36 17.38
CA TYR A 18 -5.68 -3.18 16.18
C TYR A 18 -4.68 -4.34 16.22
N THR A 19 -5.05 -5.41 16.90
CA THR A 19 -4.21 -6.61 17.04
C THR A 19 -4.77 -7.81 16.28
N LEU A 20 -3.87 -8.70 15.87
CA LEU A 20 -4.21 -10.01 15.30
C LEU A 20 -4.39 -11.04 16.40
N ASN A 21 -5.33 -11.98 16.19
CA ASN A 21 -5.49 -13.12 17.09
C ASN A 21 -4.28 -14.09 16.97
N ILE A 22 -4.13 -15.00 17.93
CA ILE A 22 -2.97 -15.90 18.00
C ILE A 22 -2.92 -16.83 16.77
N GLU A 23 -4.07 -17.29 16.29
CA GLU A 23 -4.18 -18.16 15.13
C GLU A 23 -3.71 -17.46 13.84
N GLN A 24 -4.21 -16.25 13.57
CA GLN A 24 -3.80 -15.39 12.45
C GLN A 24 -2.31 -15.09 12.53
N ARG A 25 -1.77 -14.82 13.72
CA ARG A 25 -0.31 -14.61 13.89
C ARG A 25 0.49 -15.84 13.47
N ALA A 26 0.10 -17.03 13.93
CA ALA A 26 0.77 -18.29 13.58
C ALA A 26 0.62 -18.62 12.09
N ALA A 27 -0.57 -18.42 11.53
CA ALA A 27 -0.86 -18.61 10.11
C ALA A 27 0.00 -17.68 9.24
N LEU A 28 0.08 -16.38 9.57
CA LEU A 28 0.89 -15.40 8.84
C LEU A 28 2.38 -15.72 8.87
N GLN A 29 2.92 -16.16 10.03
CA GLN A 29 4.33 -16.52 10.13
C GLN A 29 4.71 -17.63 9.13
N THR A 30 3.81 -18.60 8.95
CA THR A 30 4.06 -19.72 8.04
C THR A 30 3.77 -19.34 6.59
N SER A 31 2.62 -18.70 6.34
CA SER A 31 2.14 -18.42 4.99
C SER A 31 2.97 -17.37 4.27
N LEU A 32 3.49 -16.34 4.97
CA LEU A 32 4.35 -15.33 4.34
C LEU A 32 5.69 -15.91 3.89
N VAL A 33 6.24 -16.90 4.62
CA VAL A 33 7.47 -17.61 4.22
C VAL A 33 7.23 -18.45 2.97
N ILE A 34 6.10 -19.15 2.90
CA ILE A 34 5.67 -19.89 1.71
C ILE A 34 5.49 -18.95 0.52
N LEU A 35 4.81 -17.82 0.74
CA LEU A 35 4.54 -16.81 -0.28
C LEU A 35 5.84 -16.20 -0.85
N ARG A 36 6.82 -15.92 0.03
CA ARG A 36 8.16 -15.47 -0.37
C ARG A 36 8.83 -16.45 -1.33
N LYS A 37 8.76 -17.75 -1.03
CA LYS A 37 9.36 -18.81 -1.85
C LYS A 37 8.62 -19.02 -3.18
N ASN A 38 7.29 -19.06 -3.15
CA ASN A 38 6.46 -19.35 -4.33
C ASN A 38 6.58 -18.27 -5.40
N TYR A 39 6.57 -17.00 -4.99
CA TYR A 39 6.66 -15.86 -5.91
C TYR A 39 8.08 -15.32 -6.09
N LYS A 40 9.08 -15.95 -5.44
CA LYS A 40 10.51 -15.55 -5.46
C LYS A 40 10.73 -14.08 -5.06
N PHE A 41 9.97 -13.59 -4.09
CA PHE A 41 10.16 -12.23 -3.56
C PHE A 41 11.45 -12.14 -2.75
N GLN A 42 12.17 -11.02 -2.87
CA GLN A 42 13.31 -10.76 -1.99
C GLN A 42 12.84 -10.52 -0.56
N ARG A 43 11.72 -9.80 -0.42
CA ARG A 43 11.11 -9.47 0.87
C ARG A 43 9.59 -9.57 0.79
N VAL A 44 8.99 -10.00 1.90
CA VAL A 44 7.52 -10.03 2.05
C VAL A 44 7.17 -9.25 3.30
N LEU A 45 6.20 -8.37 3.19
CA LEU A 45 5.70 -7.56 4.27
C LEU A 45 4.22 -7.85 4.49
N TYR A 46 3.84 -7.98 5.76
CA TYR A 46 2.45 -7.80 6.15
C TYR A 46 2.13 -6.31 6.11
N TRP A 47 1.17 -5.93 5.27
CA TRP A 47 0.75 -4.55 5.09
C TRP A 47 -0.26 -4.14 6.16
N GLY A 48 -1.28 -4.99 6.39
CA GLY A 48 -2.31 -4.71 7.39
C GLY A 48 -3.60 -5.47 7.13
N LYS A 49 -4.68 -4.96 7.75
CA LYS A 49 -6.03 -5.53 7.71
C LYS A 49 -7.04 -4.45 7.32
N ILE A 50 -7.94 -4.77 6.40
CA ILE A 50 -9.07 -3.92 6.00
C ILE A 50 -10.35 -4.58 6.48
N LEU A 51 -11.14 -3.83 7.27
CA LEU A 51 -12.35 -4.35 7.88
C LEU A 51 -13.53 -4.33 6.90
N GLY A 52 -14.18 -5.47 6.73
CA GLY A 52 -15.41 -5.60 5.96
C GLY A 52 -16.62 -5.81 6.86
N LEU A 53 -17.82 -5.85 6.26
CA LEU A 53 -19.06 -6.13 6.97
C LEU A 53 -19.26 -7.62 7.24
N LYS A 54 -18.91 -8.48 6.28
CA LYS A 54 -19.01 -9.95 6.36
C LYS A 54 -17.68 -10.56 6.78
N GLU A 55 -16.62 -10.26 6.04
CA GLU A 55 -15.29 -10.77 6.25
C GLU A 55 -14.24 -9.66 6.12
N ASP A 56 -13.12 -9.87 6.79
CA ASP A 56 -12.01 -8.93 6.78
C ASP A 56 -10.91 -9.37 5.80
N TYR A 57 -10.26 -8.39 5.17
CA TYR A 57 -9.16 -8.62 4.24
C TYR A 57 -7.81 -8.44 4.92
N PHE A 58 -6.94 -9.44 4.82
CA PHE A 58 -5.54 -9.39 5.23
C PHE A 58 -4.68 -9.10 4.01
N ILE A 59 -3.80 -8.11 4.08
CA ILE A 59 -3.00 -7.68 2.93
C ILE A 59 -1.52 -8.04 3.09
N ALA A 60 -1.09 -8.91 2.19
CA ALA A 60 0.24 -9.31 1.75
C ALA A 60 0.92 -8.26 0.86
N GLN A 61 2.21 -8.00 1.03
CA GLN A 61 2.95 -7.23 0.07
C GLN A 61 4.32 -7.84 -0.22
N GLY A 62 4.52 -8.31 -1.45
CA GLY A 62 5.79 -8.82 -1.96
C GLY A 62 6.63 -7.71 -2.61
N ARG A 63 7.94 -7.79 -2.42
CA ARG A 63 8.95 -6.90 -3.00
C ARG A 63 9.98 -7.71 -3.79
N GLY A 64 10.24 -7.27 -5.02
CA GLY A 64 11.23 -7.84 -5.93
C GLY A 64 12.63 -7.26 -5.72
N GLU A 65 13.36 -7.05 -6.81
CA GLU A 65 14.73 -6.52 -6.77
C GLU A 65 14.76 -5.02 -6.56
N ASP A 66 13.82 -4.30 -7.18
CA ASP A 66 13.54 -2.91 -6.86
C ASP A 66 12.47 -2.83 -5.76
N GLU A 67 12.85 -2.34 -4.58
CA GLU A 67 11.95 -2.17 -3.43
C GLU A 67 10.79 -1.20 -3.70
N MET A 68 10.90 -0.34 -4.71
CA MET A 68 9.89 0.66 -5.05
C MET A 68 9.00 0.24 -6.22
N ASN A 69 9.60 -0.30 -7.29
CA ASN A 69 8.87 -0.62 -8.52
C ASN A 69 8.35 -2.06 -8.56
N ASP A 70 9.07 -3.04 -7.99
CA ASP A 70 8.70 -4.46 -8.07
C ASP A 70 7.78 -4.88 -6.92
N LYS A 71 6.65 -4.18 -6.79
CA LYS A 71 5.65 -4.41 -5.75
C LYS A 71 4.50 -5.27 -6.25
N LYS A 72 4.13 -6.28 -5.48
CA LYS A 72 2.89 -7.05 -5.67
C LYS A 72 2.08 -7.08 -4.39
N ASN A 73 0.81 -6.74 -4.46
CA ASN A 73 -0.10 -6.81 -3.33
C ASN A 73 -0.92 -8.11 -3.42
N LEU A 74 -1.10 -8.79 -2.29
CA LEU A 74 -1.93 -9.99 -2.19
C LEU A 74 -2.93 -9.80 -1.08
N TYR A 75 -4.10 -10.42 -1.20
CA TYR A 75 -5.11 -10.44 -0.15
C TYR A 75 -5.42 -11.86 0.30
N SER A 76 -5.95 -12.00 1.53
CA SER A 76 -6.37 -13.26 2.13
C SER A 76 -7.51 -13.00 3.11
N PHE A 77 -8.35 -14.01 3.35
CA PHE A 77 -9.38 -13.99 4.40
C PHE A 77 -8.95 -14.77 5.65
N ASN A 78 -8.12 -15.79 5.48
CA ASN A 78 -7.74 -16.74 6.52
C ASN A 78 -6.24 -16.69 6.88
N CYS A 79 -5.48 -15.76 6.30
CA CYS A 79 -4.03 -15.65 6.47
C CYS A 79 -3.22 -16.86 5.97
N MET A 80 -3.82 -17.75 5.17
CA MET A 80 -3.17 -18.94 4.59
C MET A 80 -3.22 -18.90 3.07
N ASP A 81 -4.41 -18.71 2.52
CA ASP A 81 -4.66 -18.67 1.07
C ASP A 81 -4.55 -17.23 0.58
N TRP A 82 -3.59 -17.00 -0.31
CA TRP A 82 -3.26 -15.66 -0.80
C TRP A 82 -3.58 -15.51 -2.28
N PHE A 83 -4.32 -14.46 -2.60
CA PHE A 83 -4.76 -14.11 -3.94
C PHE A 83 -4.07 -12.82 -4.38
N LEU A 84 -3.63 -12.76 -5.64
CA LEU A 84 -2.92 -11.60 -6.17
C LEU A 84 -3.93 -10.48 -6.51
N LEU A 85 -3.71 -9.27 -5.99
CA LEU A 85 -4.48 -8.11 -6.40
C LEU A 85 -4.03 -7.59 -7.77
N PRO A 86 -4.96 -7.15 -8.63
CA PRO A 86 -4.60 -6.45 -9.85
C PRO A 86 -3.87 -5.13 -9.52
N PRO A 87 -2.95 -4.67 -10.37
CA PRO A 87 -2.34 -3.36 -10.18
C PRO A 87 -3.41 -2.26 -10.35
N ALA A 88 -3.40 -1.27 -9.47
CA ALA A 88 -4.29 -0.11 -9.59
C ALA A 88 -3.86 0.75 -10.79
N THR A 89 -4.72 0.82 -11.81
CA THR A 89 -4.54 1.73 -12.96
C THR A 89 -5.33 3.01 -12.76
N ASP A 90 -4.93 4.09 -13.43
CA ASP A 90 -5.60 5.40 -13.28
C ASP A 90 -7.11 5.32 -13.61
N SER A 91 -7.51 4.55 -14.63
CA SER A 91 -8.93 4.30 -14.94
C SER A 91 -9.68 3.64 -13.78
N MET A 92 -9.08 2.60 -13.18
CA MET A 92 -9.67 1.91 -12.04
C MET A 92 -9.83 2.86 -10.84
N ILE A 93 -8.86 3.74 -10.61
CA ILE A 93 -8.93 4.73 -9.52
C ILE A 93 -10.11 5.68 -9.74
N ASP A 94 -10.28 6.19 -10.95
CA ASP A 94 -11.38 7.10 -11.28
C ASP A 94 -12.75 6.42 -11.19
N GLU A 95 -12.87 5.18 -11.66
CA GLU A 95 -14.09 4.39 -11.57
C GLU A 95 -14.46 4.07 -10.11
N VAL A 96 -13.48 3.64 -9.31
CA VAL A 96 -13.66 3.36 -7.87
C VAL A 96 -14.09 4.61 -7.12
N SER A 97 -13.47 5.76 -7.42
CA SER A 97 -13.78 7.03 -6.73
C SER A 97 -15.24 7.48 -6.94
N ARG A 98 -15.81 7.16 -8.11
CA ARG A 98 -17.19 7.45 -8.47
C ARG A 98 -18.15 6.42 -7.87
N ALA A 99 -17.85 5.14 -8.06
CA ALA A 99 -18.80 4.06 -7.79
C ALA A 99 -18.81 3.58 -6.34
N ALA A 100 -17.67 3.58 -5.65
CA ALA A 100 -17.52 2.90 -4.38
C ALA A 100 -17.31 3.88 -3.22
N LYS A 101 -18.34 4.03 -2.38
CA LYS A 101 -18.30 4.83 -1.14
C LYS A 101 -18.80 4.00 0.04
N GLY A 102 -18.22 4.20 1.22
CA GLY A 102 -18.65 3.54 2.46
C GLY A 102 -17.74 2.38 2.91
N ARG A 103 -18.30 1.41 3.63
CA ARG A 103 -17.54 0.26 4.16
C ARG A 103 -17.34 -0.82 3.09
N PHE A 104 -16.38 -1.72 3.29
CA PHE A 104 -16.23 -2.94 2.48
C PHE A 104 -17.29 -3.96 2.87
N THR A 105 -17.77 -4.75 1.92
CA THR A 105 -18.73 -5.82 2.19
C THR A 105 -18.01 -7.06 2.72
N GLY A 106 -16.81 -7.35 2.24
CA GLY A 106 -16.09 -8.61 2.53
C GLY A 106 -16.34 -9.70 1.49
N ASP A 107 -16.70 -9.33 0.26
CA ASP A 107 -16.82 -10.27 -0.87
C ASP A 107 -16.15 -9.66 -2.11
N PRO A 108 -15.06 -10.25 -2.66
CA PRO A 108 -14.35 -9.71 -3.82
C PRO A 108 -15.23 -9.58 -5.07
N SER A 109 -16.26 -10.42 -5.18
CA SER A 109 -17.16 -10.47 -6.34
C SER A 109 -18.31 -9.46 -6.24
N TYR A 110 -18.46 -8.77 -5.11
CA TYR A 110 -19.50 -7.77 -4.94
C TYR A 110 -19.27 -6.59 -5.90
N VAL A 111 -20.32 -6.17 -6.59
CA VAL A 111 -20.26 -5.09 -7.59
C VAL A 111 -20.95 -3.85 -7.04
N TYR A 112 -20.21 -2.76 -6.95
CA TYR A 112 -20.72 -1.43 -6.70
C TYR A 112 -21.19 -0.83 -8.02
N GLU A 113 -22.43 -0.36 -8.04
CA GLU A 113 -23.02 0.31 -9.20
C GLU A 113 -23.30 1.77 -8.86
N HIS A 114 -22.90 2.67 -9.75
CA HIS A 114 -23.21 4.09 -9.64
C HIS A 114 -23.74 4.61 -10.96
N LEU A 115 -24.88 5.30 -10.87
CA LEU A 115 -25.54 5.96 -11.98
C LEU A 115 -25.18 7.45 -11.95
N GLU A 116 -24.43 7.90 -12.95
CA GLU A 116 -24.25 9.33 -13.21
C GLU A 116 -25.18 9.75 -14.34
N ILE A 117 -26.07 10.71 -14.09
CA ILE A 117 -26.87 11.35 -15.14
C ILE A 117 -26.09 12.59 -15.59
N ARG A 118 -25.55 12.55 -16.82
CA ARG A 118 -24.86 13.69 -17.43
C ARG A 118 -25.81 14.42 -18.35
N ARG A 119 -26.02 15.71 -18.13
CA ARG A 119 -26.73 16.57 -19.08
C ARG A 119 -25.75 17.10 -20.10
N GLN A 120 -25.92 16.76 -21.37
CA GLN A 120 -25.24 17.42 -22.48
C GLN A 120 -26.18 18.47 -23.11
N GLY A 121 -25.85 19.75 -22.97
CA GLY A 121 -26.59 20.88 -23.58
C GLY A 121 -26.83 22.06 -22.63
N GLU A 122 -27.07 23.26 -23.18
CA GLU A 122 -27.56 24.44 -22.45
C GLU A 122 -29.04 24.69 -22.78
N GLY A 123 -29.91 24.77 -21.76
CA GLY A 123 -31.35 25.07 -21.92
C GLY A 123 -32.27 23.84 -21.77
N ASP A 124 -33.53 23.99 -22.17
CA ASP A 124 -34.59 22.96 -22.08
C ASP A 124 -34.40 21.77 -23.04
N GLU A 125 -33.40 21.81 -23.94
CA GLU A 125 -33.07 20.74 -24.89
C GLU A 125 -31.87 19.87 -24.44
N ALA A 126 -31.48 19.91 -23.17
CA ALA A 126 -30.38 19.10 -22.67
C ALA A 126 -30.73 17.59 -22.66
N GLU A 127 -29.95 16.79 -23.40
CA GLU A 127 -30.08 15.33 -23.36
C GLU A 127 -29.45 14.78 -22.07
N GLU A 128 -30.22 13.99 -21.32
CA GLU A 128 -29.76 13.27 -20.13
C GLU A 128 -29.17 11.92 -20.54
N GLU A 129 -27.84 11.81 -20.47
CA GLU A 129 -27.09 10.58 -20.71
C GLU A 129 -26.84 9.86 -19.39
N GLU A 130 -27.42 8.67 -19.23
CA GLU A 130 -27.20 7.82 -18.05
C GLU A 130 -25.92 6.98 -18.21
N VAL A 131 -24.88 7.31 -17.45
CA VAL A 131 -23.62 6.56 -17.41
C VAL A 131 -23.60 5.66 -16.18
N VAL A 132 -23.68 4.35 -16.41
CA VAL A 132 -23.57 3.34 -15.34
C VAL A 132 -22.11 2.91 -15.18
N THR A 133 -21.51 3.21 -14.03
CA THR A 133 -20.17 2.71 -13.68
C THR A 133 -20.30 1.53 -12.73
N LYS A 134 -19.68 0.40 -13.08
CA LYS A 134 -19.69 -0.83 -12.27
C LYS A 134 -18.27 -1.19 -11.85
N VAL A 135 -18.05 -1.39 -10.55
CA VAL A 135 -16.74 -1.73 -10.01
C VAL A 135 -16.86 -2.90 -9.04
N ASN A 136 -16.05 -3.94 -9.23
CA ASN A 136 -15.97 -5.03 -8.27
C ASN A 136 -15.19 -4.60 -7.00
N GLU A 137 -15.48 -5.26 -5.89
CA GLU A 137 -14.85 -4.99 -4.61
C GLU A 137 -13.36 -5.31 -4.61
N GLU A 138 -12.93 -6.30 -5.40
CA GLU A 138 -11.51 -6.59 -5.59
C GLU A 138 -10.74 -5.41 -6.20
N SER A 139 -11.25 -4.75 -7.25
CA SER A 139 -10.60 -3.56 -7.82
C SER A 139 -10.62 -2.40 -6.84
N ARG A 140 -11.72 -2.23 -6.11
CA ARG A 140 -11.80 -1.25 -5.01
C ARG A 140 -10.72 -1.50 -3.96
N LEU A 141 -10.51 -2.76 -3.57
CA LEU A 141 -9.49 -3.16 -2.60
C LEU A 141 -8.09 -2.83 -3.12
N ALA A 142 -7.79 -3.18 -4.37
CA ALA A 142 -6.52 -2.85 -5.01
C ALA A 142 -6.24 -1.34 -5.04
N VAL A 143 -7.23 -0.53 -5.44
CA VAL A 143 -7.14 0.95 -5.46
C VAL A 143 -6.94 1.51 -4.06
N THR A 144 -7.69 1.02 -3.06
CA THR A 144 -7.59 1.50 -1.68
C THR A 144 -6.21 1.22 -1.09
N VAL A 145 -5.68 0.01 -1.28
CA VAL A 145 -4.32 -0.34 -0.85
C VAL A 145 -3.30 0.54 -1.56
N HIS A 146 -3.47 0.79 -2.86
CA HIS A 146 -2.57 1.66 -3.62
C HIS A 146 -2.55 3.10 -3.09
N GLN A 147 -3.71 3.71 -2.87
CA GLN A 147 -3.83 5.08 -2.37
C GLN A 147 -3.21 5.24 -0.98
N ILE A 148 -3.51 4.30 -0.07
CA ILE A 148 -2.92 4.33 1.28
C ILE A 148 -1.40 4.17 1.22
N ASP A 149 -0.89 3.29 0.36
CA ASP A 149 0.56 3.10 0.20
C ASP A 149 1.24 4.38 -0.34
N GLU A 150 0.62 5.08 -1.29
CA GLU A 150 1.13 6.36 -1.83
C GLU A 150 1.15 7.50 -0.80
N GLU A 151 0.22 7.49 0.17
CA GLU A 151 0.06 8.55 1.16
C GLU A 151 0.76 8.28 2.49
N VAL A 152 0.80 7.02 2.94
CA VAL A 152 1.15 6.65 4.31
C VAL A 152 2.46 5.84 4.39
N SER A 153 3.03 5.41 3.27
CA SER A 153 4.31 4.70 3.31
C SER A 153 5.42 5.63 3.80
N VAL A 154 5.89 5.39 5.01
CA VAL A 154 6.91 6.20 5.69
C VAL A 154 8.08 5.30 6.09
N VAL A 155 9.30 5.79 5.86
CA VAL A 155 10.54 5.09 6.18
C VAL A 155 11.52 6.03 6.87
N PRO A 156 12.38 5.54 7.78
CA PRO A 156 13.43 6.37 8.34
C PRO A 156 14.45 6.73 7.26
N ARG A 157 15.00 7.95 7.36
CA ARG A 157 16.00 8.47 6.44
C ARG A 157 17.25 7.59 6.50
N GLY A 158 17.75 7.21 5.33
CA GLY A 158 18.93 6.33 5.19
C GLY A 158 18.63 4.83 5.21
N ALA A 159 17.37 4.40 5.44
CA ALA A 159 17.01 2.98 5.40
C ALA A 159 17.07 2.34 4.00
N PHE A 160 17.03 3.16 2.95
CA PHE A 160 17.11 2.72 1.56
C PHE A 160 18.19 3.53 0.82
N ILE A 161 18.85 2.88 -0.13
CA ILE A 161 19.85 3.47 -1.01
C ILE A 161 19.53 3.15 -2.46
N LYS A 162 19.98 4.03 -3.36
CA LYS A 162 19.90 3.80 -4.80
C LYS A 162 21.22 3.21 -5.30
N SER A 163 21.16 2.03 -5.90
CA SER A 163 22.29 1.39 -6.57
C SER A 163 22.77 2.22 -7.76
N PRO A 164 24.04 2.12 -8.19
CA PRO A 164 24.51 2.71 -9.45
C PRO A 164 23.67 2.32 -10.67
N HIS A 165 23.02 1.16 -10.64
CA HIS A 165 22.09 0.70 -11.68
C HIS A 165 20.70 1.34 -11.61
N GLY A 166 20.46 2.22 -10.63
CA GLY A 166 19.21 2.95 -10.46
C GLY A 166 18.15 2.23 -9.61
N LEU A 167 18.43 1.02 -9.14
CA LEU A 167 17.53 0.22 -8.30
C LEU A 167 17.49 0.72 -6.86
N VAL A 168 16.31 0.76 -6.23
CA VAL A 168 16.15 1.08 -4.81
C VAL A 168 16.30 -0.20 -3.98
N GLN A 169 17.22 -0.20 -3.03
CA GLN A 169 17.53 -1.37 -2.19
C GLN A 169 17.62 -0.98 -0.71
N VAL A 170 17.39 -1.94 0.18
CA VAL A 170 17.55 -1.74 1.62
C VAL A 170 19.02 -1.47 1.95
N ASN A 171 19.27 -0.42 2.72
CA ASN A 171 20.60 -0.09 3.22
C ASN A 171 20.98 -1.02 4.38
N ARG A 172 21.85 -2.00 4.11
CA ARG A 172 22.31 -2.95 5.13
C ARG A 172 23.21 -2.33 6.20
N SER A 173 23.77 -1.15 5.93
CA SER A 173 24.62 -0.43 6.88
C SER A 173 23.81 0.50 7.80
N PHE A 174 22.50 0.59 7.61
CA PHE A 174 21.65 1.43 8.45
C PHE A 174 21.42 0.78 9.82
N GLY A 175 21.99 1.38 10.86
CA GLY A 175 21.90 0.89 12.24
C GLY A 175 20.58 1.21 12.95
N GLY A 176 19.68 1.95 12.31
CA GLY A 176 18.46 2.47 12.95
C GLY A 176 18.62 3.88 13.51
N LEU A 177 17.51 4.47 13.90
CA LEU A 177 17.47 5.76 14.60
C LEU A 177 17.56 5.53 16.11
N SER A 178 18.25 6.43 16.82
CA SER A 178 18.18 6.48 18.28
C SER A 178 16.80 6.96 18.76
N HIS A 179 16.51 6.78 20.05
CA HIS A 179 15.21 7.17 20.61
C HIS A 179 14.92 8.68 20.46
N SER A 180 15.93 9.53 20.63
CA SER A 180 15.80 10.98 20.47
C SER A 180 15.60 11.39 19.01
N GLU A 181 16.20 10.66 18.07
CA GLU A 181 16.03 10.89 16.64
C GLU A 181 14.68 10.39 16.12
N ALA A 182 14.20 9.25 16.62
CA ALA A 182 12.91 8.68 16.24
C ALA A 182 11.72 9.56 16.64
N GLY A 183 11.91 10.49 17.59
CA GLY A 183 10.90 11.49 17.95
C GLY A 183 10.79 12.67 16.98
N LYS A 184 11.72 12.82 16.03
CA LYS A 184 11.75 13.94 15.07
C LYS A 184 11.23 13.50 13.71
N LEU A 185 10.21 14.20 13.21
CA LEU A 185 9.59 13.90 11.90
C LEU A 185 10.57 14.09 10.73
N ASP A 186 11.54 15.00 10.86
CA ASP A 186 12.55 15.27 9.82
C ASP A 186 13.44 14.06 9.50
N ASN A 187 13.47 13.07 10.40
CA ASN A 187 14.20 11.82 10.21
C ASN A 187 13.39 10.75 9.46
N PHE A 188 12.18 11.08 9.00
CA PHE A 188 11.32 10.20 8.24
C PHE A 188 11.01 10.79 6.87
N LEU A 189 10.86 9.92 5.87
CA LEU A 189 10.56 10.27 4.50
C LEU A 189 9.42 9.40 3.98
N HIS A 190 8.66 9.93 3.02
CA HIS A 190 7.71 9.10 2.27
C HIS A 190 8.45 8.16 1.33
N PHE A 191 8.00 6.91 1.31
CA PHE A 191 8.49 5.87 0.41
C PHE A 191 7.54 5.75 -0.79
N SER A 192 7.43 6.84 -1.55
CA SER A 192 6.59 6.94 -2.74
C SER A 192 7.24 7.85 -3.78
N LYS A 193 6.74 7.80 -5.02
CA LYS A 193 7.33 8.62 -6.09
C LYS A 193 7.08 10.10 -5.77
N PRO A 194 8.07 10.98 -5.98
CA PRO A 194 7.91 12.39 -5.66
C PRO A 194 6.79 13.00 -6.52
N LYS A 195 5.66 13.35 -5.88
CA LYS A 195 4.51 14.01 -6.54
C LYS A 195 4.84 15.43 -7.01
N ASN A 196 5.68 16.14 -6.27
CA ASN A 196 6.12 17.50 -6.57
C ASN A 196 7.64 17.55 -6.74
N LEU A 197 8.12 17.31 -7.96
CA LEU A 197 9.52 17.55 -8.32
C LEU A 197 9.78 19.05 -8.39
N LYS A 198 10.04 19.69 -7.25
CA LYS A 198 10.79 20.95 -7.27
C LYS A 198 12.17 20.59 -7.82
N LYS A 199 12.45 20.96 -9.07
CA LYS A 199 13.79 20.83 -9.68
C LYS A 199 14.74 21.76 -8.93
N LYS A 200 15.17 21.35 -7.75
CA LYS A 200 16.26 21.99 -7.03
C LYS A 200 17.57 21.57 -7.67
N SER A 201 18.47 22.52 -7.81
CA SER A 201 19.79 22.31 -8.42
C SER A 201 20.57 21.25 -7.61
N ILE A 202 21.45 20.50 -8.26
CA ILE A 202 22.37 19.54 -7.61
C ILE A 202 23.16 20.23 -6.48
N LEU A 203 23.47 21.53 -6.64
CA LEU A 203 24.14 22.35 -5.63
C LEU A 203 23.32 22.54 -4.35
N GLU A 204 21.99 22.63 -4.46
CA GLU A 204 21.08 22.76 -3.29
C GLU A 204 20.82 21.41 -2.61
N MET A 205 21.08 20.29 -3.30
CA MET A 205 21.02 18.95 -2.71
C MET A 205 22.27 18.60 -1.90
N GLY A 206 23.43 19.17 -2.25
CA GLY A 206 24.69 18.96 -1.52
C GLY A 206 24.67 19.46 -0.06
N ASP A 207 23.85 20.48 0.24
CA ASP A 207 23.68 20.98 1.60
C ASP A 207 22.93 19.98 2.51
N PHE A 208 22.20 19.01 1.95
CA PHE A 208 21.56 17.94 2.72
C PHE A 208 22.47 16.73 2.97
N GLU A 209 23.63 16.65 2.32
CA GLU A 209 24.68 15.64 2.51
C GLU A 209 25.77 16.08 3.51
N SER A 210 25.73 17.31 4.00
CA SER A 210 26.74 17.88 4.90
C SER A 210 26.27 18.02 6.34
N ILE A 211 25.79 16.94 6.96
CA ILE A 211 25.89 16.78 8.41
C ILE A 211 26.29 15.32 8.66
N TYR A 212 27.60 15.13 8.83
CA TYR A 212 28.26 13.90 9.29
C TYR A 212 27.70 13.42 10.64
#